data_AF-A0A8H5YFM3-F1
#
_entry.id   AF-A0A8H5YFM3-F1
#
_cell.length_a   1.000
_cell.length_b   1.000
_cell.length_c   1.000
_cell.angle_alpha   90.00
_cell.angle_beta   90.00
_cell.angle_gamma   90.00
#
_symmetry.space_group_name_H-M   'P 1'
#
loop_
_entity.id
_entity.type
_entity.pdbx_description
1 polymer ?
#
loop_
_entity_poly.entity_id
_entity_poly.type
_entity_poly.pdbx_seq_one_letter_code
_entity_poly.pdbx_strand_id
1 'polypeptide(L)'
;MDATELSDDRIAEIQKAVGSPWTMSPGEYLAKLKHETGSEEMLDQFLEKACKLDRESPRRSAEDWLKQLTAMDFRDVGPISKHHFGLTIDMVDRFDLGTDGEDTFAVATNSEALWTQEAELPPLSPYADIESGDYHAHPALISLQKIESAPSRLGPEPSNTGTLTASGEQLPSLVMPIGQLQMKSEEETDEDYIDTEYVLVADATKTNHPVWLIYDRNACDDLGDRRLIDPNQQPVVFEKLGKNFDAMQAMPSLQWWILHYGKLDFALMLKSMQATGITEPIQAKELSLSEAKKILG
;
A
#
# COMPACT_ATOMS: atom_id res chain seq x y z
N MET A 1 11.23 -0.23 45.59
CA MET A 1 12.44 0.18 44.86
C MET A 1 11.89 0.75 43.58
N ASP A 2 11.85 2.08 43.49
CA ASP A 2 11.19 2.79 42.40
C ASP A 2 11.91 2.44 41.09
N ALA A 3 11.25 1.70 40.20
CA ALA A 3 11.68 1.59 38.82
C ALA A 3 11.70 3.03 38.30
N THR A 4 12.90 3.55 38.09
CA THR A 4 13.11 4.94 37.71
C THR A 4 12.64 5.05 36.27
N GLU A 5 11.44 5.58 36.08
CA GLU A 5 10.82 5.73 34.77
C GLU A 5 11.80 6.43 33.81
N LEU A 6 11.99 5.85 32.62
CA LEU A 6 12.92 6.36 31.61
C LEU A 6 12.52 7.79 31.22
N SER A 7 13.39 8.79 31.37
CA SER A 7 13.08 10.17 30.97
C SER A 7 13.12 10.35 29.46
N ASP A 8 12.39 11.34 28.93
CA ASP A 8 12.38 11.64 27.48
C ASP A 8 13.77 12.03 26.97
N ASP A 9 14.56 12.75 27.77
CA ASP A 9 15.96 13.06 27.47
C ASP A 9 16.80 11.79 27.29
N ARG A 10 16.57 10.78 28.13
CA ARG A 10 17.28 9.51 28.03
C ARG A 10 16.87 8.71 26.79
N ILE A 11 15.61 8.80 26.38
CA ILE A 11 15.14 8.21 25.11
C ILE A 11 15.85 8.87 23.93
N ALA A 12 15.88 10.20 23.89
CA ALA A 12 16.53 10.93 22.81
C ALA A 12 18.03 10.61 22.71
N GLU A 13 18.72 10.47 23.86
CA GLU A 13 20.11 10.01 23.91
C GLU A 13 20.29 8.61 23.31
N ILE A 14 19.45 7.65 23.72
CA ILE A 14 19.51 6.27 23.23
C ILE A 14 19.20 6.24 21.73
N GLN A 15 18.15 6.92 21.26
CA GLN A 15 17.82 7.01 19.82
C GLN A 15 18.97 7.58 19.01
N LYS A 16 19.63 8.63 19.51
CA LYS A 16 20.79 9.24 18.86
C LYS A 16 22.01 8.31 18.84
N ALA A 17 22.24 7.55 19.91
CA ALA A 17 23.37 6.63 20.04
C ALA A 17 23.20 5.38 19.18
N VAL A 18 21.99 4.81 19.15
CA VAL A 18 21.68 3.63 18.34
C VAL A 18 21.63 4.00 16.85
N GLY A 19 21.10 5.18 16.52
CA GLY A 19 20.89 5.63 15.15
C GLY A 19 19.59 5.08 14.55
N SER A 20 19.44 5.19 13.23
CA SER A 20 18.20 4.76 12.57
C SER A 20 18.14 3.24 12.41
N PRO A 21 17.01 2.58 12.77
CA PRO A 21 16.82 1.14 12.54
C PRO A 21 16.93 0.75 11.07
N TRP A 22 16.75 1.70 10.15
CA TRP A 22 16.77 1.49 8.70
C TRP A 22 18.16 1.54 8.07
N THR A 23 19.20 1.71 8.89
CA THR A 23 20.60 1.84 8.43
C THR A 23 21.48 0.64 8.81
N MET A 24 20.90 -0.37 9.46
CA MET A 24 21.58 -1.61 9.88
C MET A 24 20.59 -2.76 9.96
N SER A 25 21.08 -3.99 10.10
CA SER A 25 20.19 -5.15 10.23
C SER A 25 19.39 -5.12 11.56
N PRO A 26 18.20 -5.76 11.63
CA PRO A 26 17.41 -5.82 12.85
C PRO A 26 18.17 -6.39 14.06
N GLY A 27 19.03 -7.39 13.81
CA GLY A 27 19.87 -8.00 14.85
C GLY A 27 20.94 -7.04 15.39
N GLU A 28 21.60 -6.29 14.51
CA GLU A 28 22.58 -5.27 14.90
C GLU A 28 21.92 -4.11 15.64
N TYR A 29 20.76 -3.67 15.16
CA TYR A 29 19.98 -2.63 15.82
C TYR A 29 19.57 -3.05 17.23
N LEU A 30 19.00 -4.26 17.39
CA LEU A 30 18.60 -4.79 18.69
C LEU A 30 19.80 -4.97 19.63
N ALA A 31 20.95 -5.41 19.12
CA ALA A 31 22.17 -5.56 19.92
C ALA A 31 22.67 -4.20 20.44
N LYS A 32 22.66 -3.15 19.60
CA LYS A 32 22.97 -1.79 20.04
C LYS A 32 21.96 -1.26 21.04
N LEU A 33 20.67 -1.51 20.81
CA LEU A 33 19.63 -1.06 21.73
C LEU A 33 19.81 -1.69 23.11
N LYS A 34 20.05 -3.01 23.17
CA LYS A 34 20.39 -3.73 24.41
C LYS A 34 21.65 -3.20 25.10
N HIS A 35 22.65 -2.81 24.32
CA HIS A 35 23.87 -2.21 24.85
C HIS A 35 23.59 -0.84 25.50
N GLU A 36 22.82 0.03 24.83
CA GLU A 36 22.54 1.39 25.30
C GLU A 36 21.52 1.44 26.46
N THR A 37 20.60 0.48 26.52
CA THR A 37 19.61 0.36 27.61
C THR A 37 20.20 -0.33 28.84
N GLY A 38 21.18 -1.22 28.67
CA GLY A 38 21.93 -1.87 29.76
C GLY A 38 21.18 -2.93 30.57
N SER A 39 19.86 -3.07 30.39
CA SER A 39 19.03 -4.13 30.95
C SER A 39 17.79 -4.40 30.09
N GLU A 40 17.20 -5.60 30.22
CA GLU A 40 15.93 -5.94 29.54
C GLU A 40 14.76 -5.08 30.06
N GLU A 41 14.74 -4.73 31.35
CA GLU A 41 13.70 -3.85 31.93
C GLU A 41 13.75 -2.43 31.34
N MET A 42 14.95 -1.89 31.10
CA MET A 42 15.12 -0.58 30.46
C MET A 42 14.85 -0.63 28.96
N LEU A 43 15.09 -1.78 28.33
CA LEU A 43 14.72 -2.04 26.93
C LEU A 43 13.20 -2.00 26.78
N ASP A 44 12.46 -2.71 27.62
CA ASP A 44 11.00 -2.76 27.56
C ASP A 44 10.40 -1.35 27.79
N GLN A 45 10.87 -0.62 28.79
CA GLN A 45 10.45 0.76 29.03
C GLN A 45 10.79 1.70 27.87
N PHE A 46 11.97 1.54 27.26
CA PHE A 46 12.34 2.32 26.08
C PHE A 46 11.40 2.01 24.91
N LEU A 47 11.13 0.74 24.62
CA LEU A 47 10.26 0.33 23.51
C LEU A 47 8.83 0.85 23.73
N GLU A 48 8.29 0.71 24.94
CA GLU A 48 6.96 1.21 25.28
C GLU A 48 6.85 2.73 25.10
N LYS A 49 7.81 3.50 25.62
CA LYS A 49 7.82 4.95 25.45
C LYS A 49 8.12 5.40 24.03
N ALA A 50 9.04 4.72 23.32
CA ALA A 50 9.33 5.02 21.92
C ALA A 50 8.08 4.81 21.05
N CYS A 51 7.35 3.71 21.24
CA CYS A 51 6.06 3.48 20.58
C CYS A 51 5.01 4.55 20.93
N LYS A 52 4.99 5.03 22.18
CA LYS A 52 4.09 6.09 22.60
C LYS A 52 4.44 7.43 21.94
N LEU A 53 5.72 7.81 21.94
CA LEU A 53 6.21 9.02 21.28
C LEU A 53 5.99 8.98 19.78
N ASP A 54 6.13 7.80 19.16
CA ASP A 54 5.82 7.58 17.75
C ASP A 54 4.35 7.87 17.47
N ARG A 55 3.42 7.33 18.27
CA ARG A 55 1.97 7.62 18.18
C ARG A 55 1.60 9.08 18.42
N GLU A 56 2.39 9.80 19.22
CA GLU A 56 2.18 11.22 19.52
C GLU A 56 2.90 12.15 18.51
N SER A 57 3.71 11.60 17.61
CA SER A 57 4.43 12.38 16.61
C SER A 57 3.46 12.96 15.57
N PRO A 58 3.70 14.20 15.09
CA PRO A 58 2.86 14.79 14.06
C PRO A 58 2.83 13.89 12.83
N ARG A 59 1.61 13.62 12.35
CA ARG A 59 1.39 12.89 11.11
C ARG A 59 2.07 13.59 9.96
N ARG A 60 2.64 12.78 9.08
CA ARG A 60 3.22 13.30 7.85
C ARG A 60 2.11 13.66 6.87
N SER A 61 2.21 14.83 6.25
CA SER A 61 1.26 15.23 5.21
C SER A 61 1.29 14.24 4.03
N ALA A 62 0.11 13.77 3.62
CA ALA A 62 -0.10 12.99 2.41
C ALA A 62 0.53 13.64 1.16
N GLU A 63 0.42 14.96 1.02
CA GLU A 63 1.00 15.70 -0.10
C GLU A 63 2.52 15.57 -0.15
N ASP A 64 3.19 15.70 1.01
CA ASP A 64 4.65 15.59 1.10
C ASP A 64 5.15 14.15 0.95
N TRP A 65 4.35 13.17 1.33
CA TRP A 65 4.61 11.77 0.99
C TRP A 65 4.51 11.56 -0.53
N LEU A 66 3.43 12.01 -1.16
CA LEU A 66 3.20 11.87 -2.61
C LEU A 66 4.26 12.58 -3.46
N LYS A 67 4.72 13.77 -3.04
CA LYS A 67 5.84 14.48 -3.69
C LYS A 67 7.12 13.66 -3.70
N GLN A 68 7.41 12.97 -2.59
CA GLN A 68 8.60 12.12 -2.51
C GLN A 68 8.44 10.89 -3.40
N LEU A 69 7.29 10.21 -3.37
CA LEU A 69 7.03 9.08 -4.25
C LEU A 69 7.23 9.44 -5.73
N THR A 70 6.71 10.61 -6.14
CA THR A 70 6.81 11.09 -7.53
C THR A 70 8.27 11.33 -7.97
N ALA A 71 9.19 11.56 -7.04
CA ALA A 71 10.60 11.77 -7.33
C ALA A 71 11.44 10.47 -7.31
N MET A 72 10.85 9.33 -6.92
CA MET A 72 11.58 8.05 -6.81
C MET A 72 11.76 7.37 -8.15
N ASP A 73 12.89 6.66 -8.29
CA ASP A 73 13.09 5.72 -9.38
C ASP A 73 12.49 4.36 -8.99
N PHE A 74 11.39 3.98 -9.65
CA PHE A 74 10.70 2.74 -9.33
C PHE A 74 11.52 1.47 -9.65
N ARG A 75 12.67 1.60 -10.31
CA ARG A 75 13.61 0.48 -10.51
C ARG A 75 14.50 0.23 -9.29
N ASP A 76 14.66 1.23 -8.42
CA ASP A 76 15.38 1.07 -7.16
C ASP A 76 14.43 0.61 -6.05
N VAL A 77 14.29 -0.71 -5.96
CA VAL A 77 13.38 -1.39 -5.04
C VAL A 77 13.65 -1.09 -3.56
N GLY A 78 14.89 -0.80 -3.17
CA GLY A 78 15.24 -0.53 -1.76
C GLY A 78 14.57 0.74 -1.22
N PRO A 79 14.82 1.92 -1.83
CA PRO A 79 14.14 3.16 -1.50
C PRO A 79 12.62 3.09 -1.57
N ILE A 80 12.05 2.43 -2.60
CA ILE A 80 10.59 2.24 -2.72
C ILE A 80 10.04 1.49 -1.52
N SER A 81 10.68 0.38 -1.13
CA SER A 81 10.26 -0.38 0.04
C SER A 81 10.28 0.46 1.30
N LYS A 82 11.35 1.22 1.54
CA LYS A 82 11.44 2.13 2.69
C LYS A 82 10.33 3.19 2.66
N HIS A 83 10.02 3.74 1.49
CA HIS A 83 8.95 4.73 1.34
C HIS A 83 7.55 4.17 1.56
N HIS A 84 7.29 2.95 1.06
CA HIS A 84 6.06 2.21 1.27
C HIS A 84 5.84 1.87 2.74
N PHE A 85 6.88 1.40 3.45
CA PHE A 85 6.84 1.23 4.91
C PHE A 85 6.53 2.54 5.64
N GLY A 86 6.98 3.67 5.09
CA GLY A 86 6.64 5.03 5.52
C GLY A 86 5.14 5.27 5.70
N LEU A 87 4.27 4.62 4.91
CA LEU A 87 2.81 4.74 5.05
C LEU A 87 2.32 4.32 6.44
N THR A 88 2.96 3.31 7.04
CA THR A 88 2.57 2.72 8.33
C THR A 88 3.30 3.37 9.50
N ILE A 89 4.59 3.68 9.34
CA ILE A 89 5.42 4.23 10.42
C ILE A 89 5.34 5.75 10.54
N ASP A 90 5.21 6.50 9.44
CA ASP A 90 5.16 7.97 9.49
C ASP A 90 3.74 8.49 9.76
N MET A 91 2.79 7.58 10.01
CA MET A 91 1.35 7.84 10.17
C MET A 91 0.87 8.88 9.16
N VAL A 92 1.04 8.59 7.87
CA VAL A 92 0.70 9.53 6.81
C VAL A 92 -0.80 9.86 6.89
N ASP A 93 -1.15 11.14 6.70
CA ASP A 93 -2.56 11.55 6.67
C ASP A 93 -3.30 10.91 5.49
N ARG A 94 -4.64 10.90 5.54
CA ARG A 94 -5.46 10.43 4.42
C ARG A 94 -5.16 11.25 3.16
N PHE A 95 -5.19 10.60 2.00
CA PHE A 95 -5.08 11.32 0.72
C PHE A 95 -6.46 11.79 0.26
N ASP A 96 -6.55 13.05 -0.13
CA ASP A 96 -7.75 13.60 -0.77
C ASP A 96 -7.78 13.19 -2.25
N LEU A 97 -8.88 12.57 -2.67
CA LEU A 97 -9.03 12.03 -4.02
C LEU A 97 -10.07 12.81 -4.85
N GLY A 98 -11.10 13.41 -4.24
CA GLY A 98 -11.99 14.33 -4.94
C GLY A 98 -12.81 15.19 -3.97
N THR A 99 -12.97 16.48 -4.29
CA THR A 99 -13.52 17.49 -3.37
C THR A 99 -14.78 18.22 -3.86
N ASP A 100 -15.21 18.00 -5.11
CA ASP A 100 -16.25 18.81 -5.78
C ASP A 100 -17.58 18.07 -6.08
N GLY A 101 -18.03 17.12 -5.26
CA GLY A 101 -19.30 16.40 -5.46
C GLY A 101 -19.89 15.74 -4.21
N GLU A 102 -21.16 15.30 -4.29
CA GLU A 102 -21.99 14.76 -3.19
C GLU A 102 -21.36 13.55 -2.45
N ASP A 103 -20.38 12.86 -3.06
CA ASP A 103 -19.63 11.75 -2.45
C ASP A 103 -18.14 12.10 -2.38
N THR A 104 -17.66 12.52 -1.20
CA THR A 104 -16.23 12.77 -0.99
C THR A 104 -15.51 11.43 -0.83
N PHE A 105 -14.54 11.17 -1.71
CA PHE A 105 -13.66 10.01 -1.61
C PHE A 105 -12.29 10.42 -1.04
N ALA A 106 -11.82 9.63 -0.09
CA ALA A 106 -10.49 9.75 0.49
C ALA A 106 -9.75 8.40 0.39
N VAL A 107 -8.46 8.39 0.73
CA VAL A 107 -7.68 7.16 0.85
C VAL A 107 -7.10 7.08 2.24
N ALA A 108 -7.47 6.05 2.98
CA ALA A 108 -6.75 5.68 4.19
C ALA A 108 -5.43 5.01 3.80
N THR A 109 -4.33 5.57 4.28
CA THR A 109 -3.00 4.99 4.12
C THR A 109 -2.95 3.61 4.76
N ASN A 110 -2.61 2.60 3.97
CA ASN A 110 -2.46 1.24 4.47
C ASN A 110 -1.48 0.50 3.57
N SER A 111 -0.27 0.22 4.09
CA SER A 111 0.77 -0.50 3.35
C SER A 111 0.42 -1.97 3.10
N GLU A 112 -0.56 -2.50 3.84
CA GLU A 112 -1.06 -3.87 3.71
C GLU A 112 -2.40 -3.90 2.96
N ALA A 113 -2.83 -2.77 2.38
CA ALA A 113 -3.98 -2.75 1.50
C ALA A 113 -3.66 -3.54 0.23
N LEU A 114 -4.54 -4.47 -0.13
CA LEU A 114 -4.45 -5.47 -1.20
C LEU A 114 -3.84 -6.80 -0.76
N TRP A 115 -4.74 -7.71 -0.39
CA TRP A 115 -4.39 -9.05 0.09
C TRP A 115 -3.96 -9.98 -1.06
N THR A 116 -2.92 -10.75 -0.82
CA THR A 116 -2.41 -11.79 -1.74
C THR A 116 -2.89 -13.18 -1.32
N GLN A 117 -2.95 -14.13 -2.25
CA GLN A 117 -3.31 -15.52 -1.90
C GLN A 117 -2.26 -16.20 -0.99
N GLU A 118 -1.00 -15.79 -1.10
CA GLU A 118 0.14 -16.45 -0.44
C GLU A 118 0.52 -15.89 0.94
N ALA A 119 -0.18 -14.86 1.44
CA ALA A 119 0.14 -14.07 2.65
C ALA A 119 0.14 -14.82 4.01
N GLU A 120 0.52 -16.10 4.05
CA GLU A 120 0.73 -16.89 5.26
C GLU A 120 2.21 -17.24 5.50
N LEU A 121 3.13 -16.94 4.58
CA LEU A 121 4.54 -17.29 4.77
C LEU A 121 5.29 -16.18 5.54
N PRO A 122 5.71 -16.42 6.80
CA PRO A 122 6.54 -15.46 7.52
C PRO A 122 7.87 -15.27 6.76
N PRO A 123 8.56 -14.12 6.92
CA PRO A 123 9.87 -13.92 6.28
C PRO A 123 10.82 -15.08 6.61
N LEU A 124 11.69 -15.47 5.67
CA LEU A 124 12.64 -16.60 5.83
C LEU A 124 13.49 -16.45 7.10
N SER A 125 13.69 -15.21 7.53
CA SER A 125 14.37 -14.86 8.77
C SER A 125 13.68 -13.66 9.44
N PRO A 126 13.44 -13.69 10.77
CA PRO A 126 12.98 -12.54 11.53
C PRO A 126 14.00 -11.38 11.60
N TYR A 127 15.20 -11.59 11.05
CA TYR A 127 16.28 -10.60 10.98
C TYR A 127 16.68 -10.24 9.54
N ALA A 128 15.90 -10.65 8.54
CA ALA A 128 16.14 -10.29 7.15
C ALA A 128 16.15 -8.77 6.97
N ASP A 129 17.19 -8.24 6.35
CA ASP A 129 17.16 -6.87 5.83
C ASP A 129 16.38 -6.90 4.51
N ILE A 130 15.60 -5.85 4.23
CA ILE A 130 14.92 -5.67 2.94
C ILE A 130 15.93 -5.76 1.80
N GLU A 131 17.17 -5.33 2.05
CA GLU A 131 18.28 -5.40 1.10
C GLU A 131 18.98 -6.77 1.04
N SER A 132 18.80 -7.66 2.04
CA SER A 132 19.44 -8.98 2.06
C SER A 132 18.80 -9.97 1.08
N GLY A 133 17.57 -9.70 0.64
CA GLY A 133 16.84 -10.58 -0.27
C GLY A 133 16.25 -11.83 0.41
N ASP A 134 16.30 -11.91 1.74
CA ASP A 134 15.76 -13.03 2.52
C ASP A 134 14.25 -12.92 2.77
N TYR A 135 13.52 -12.18 1.93
CA TYR A 135 12.07 -12.14 1.94
C TYR A 135 11.51 -13.11 0.90
N HIS A 136 10.49 -13.88 1.29
CA HIS A 136 9.72 -14.69 0.34
C HIS A 136 8.99 -13.82 -0.69
N ALA A 137 8.53 -12.63 -0.25
CA ALA A 137 7.78 -11.67 -1.06
C ALA A 137 8.39 -10.27 -1.00
N HIS A 138 8.26 -9.49 -2.07
CA HIS A 138 8.70 -8.10 -2.13
C HIS A 138 7.85 -7.24 -1.19
N PRO A 139 8.45 -6.45 -0.28
CA PRO A 139 7.70 -5.80 0.80
C PRO A 139 6.90 -4.55 0.40
N ALA A 140 6.70 -4.31 -0.90
CA ALA A 140 6.06 -3.09 -1.39
C ALA A 140 5.44 -3.24 -2.79
N LEU A 141 5.83 -4.27 -3.53
CA LEU A 141 5.39 -4.46 -4.91
C LEU A 141 4.58 -5.75 -4.96
N ILE A 142 3.45 -5.68 -5.65
CA ILE A 142 2.50 -6.77 -5.83
C ILE A 142 2.31 -7.00 -7.32
N SER A 143 2.23 -8.27 -7.73
CA SER A 143 1.91 -8.63 -9.11
C SER A 143 0.41 -8.72 -9.28
N LEU A 144 -0.12 -8.09 -10.33
CA LEU A 144 -1.52 -8.29 -10.71
C LEU A 144 -1.61 -9.26 -11.87
N GLN A 145 -2.51 -10.23 -11.74
CA GLN A 145 -2.72 -11.28 -12.73
C GLN A 145 -4.20 -11.51 -12.96
N LYS A 146 -4.56 -12.00 -14.14
CA LYS A 146 -5.93 -12.49 -14.36
C LYS A 146 -6.13 -13.80 -13.61
N ILE A 147 -7.34 -14.01 -13.12
CA ILE A 147 -7.76 -15.35 -12.71
C ILE A 147 -8.13 -16.11 -13.99
N GLU A 148 -7.22 -16.97 -14.45
CA GLU A 148 -7.57 -17.89 -15.53
C GLU A 148 -8.66 -18.85 -15.03
N SER A 149 -9.84 -18.77 -15.65
CA SER A 149 -10.83 -19.84 -15.53
C SER A 149 -10.19 -21.11 -16.07
N ALA A 150 -10.07 -22.14 -15.22
CA ALA A 150 -9.31 -23.39 -15.43
C ALA A 150 -8.96 -23.73 -16.89
N PRO A 151 -7.72 -24.13 -17.20
CA PRO A 151 -7.34 -24.46 -18.56
C PRO A 151 -8.20 -25.62 -19.04
N SER A 152 -8.99 -25.38 -20.08
CA SER A 152 -9.49 -26.46 -20.91
C SER A 152 -8.26 -27.21 -21.42
N ARG A 153 -8.01 -28.39 -20.85
CA ARG A 153 -6.97 -29.32 -21.31
C ARG A 153 -7.24 -29.59 -22.78
N LEU A 154 -6.47 -28.94 -23.65
CA LEU A 154 -6.32 -29.08 -25.12
C LEU A 154 -6.41 -27.70 -25.80
N GLY A 155 -5.33 -26.92 -25.69
CA GLY A 155 -5.10 -25.71 -26.48
C GLY A 155 -3.62 -25.32 -26.41
N PRO A 156 -3.05 -24.68 -27.45
CA PRO A 156 -1.63 -24.30 -27.47
C PRO A 156 -1.35 -23.25 -26.38
N GLU A 157 -0.07 -23.13 -26.02
CA GLU A 157 0.50 -22.31 -24.93
C GLU A 157 -0.19 -20.96 -24.68
N PRO A 158 -0.24 -20.50 -23.41
CA PRO A 158 -0.88 -19.24 -23.06
C PRO A 158 -0.19 -18.09 -23.80
N SER A 159 -0.89 -17.51 -24.76
CA SER A 159 -0.50 -16.25 -25.37
C SER A 159 -0.64 -15.14 -24.33
N ASN A 160 0.45 -14.42 -24.05
CA ASN A 160 0.49 -13.18 -23.27
C ASN A 160 -0.29 -12.03 -23.96
N THR A 161 -1.58 -12.23 -24.23
CA THR A 161 -2.49 -11.16 -24.60
C THR A 161 -2.93 -10.47 -23.33
N GLY A 162 -2.24 -9.39 -22.95
CA GLY A 162 -2.66 -8.52 -21.87
C GLY A 162 -4.11 -8.10 -22.03
N THR A 163 -4.85 -7.96 -20.93
CA THR A 163 -6.19 -7.34 -20.99
C THR A 163 -6.01 -5.89 -21.38
N LEU A 164 -6.48 -5.60 -22.59
CA LEU A 164 -6.62 -4.26 -23.10
C LEU A 164 -7.94 -3.70 -22.57
N THR A 165 -7.88 -2.55 -21.93
CA THR A 165 -9.07 -1.74 -21.62
C THR A 165 -9.74 -1.28 -22.91
N ALA A 166 -10.93 -0.69 -22.82
CA ALA A 166 -11.57 -0.04 -23.97
C ALA A 166 -10.70 1.08 -24.58
N SER A 167 -9.80 1.68 -23.79
CA SER A 167 -8.79 2.66 -24.26
C SER A 167 -7.51 2.02 -24.83
N GLY A 168 -7.35 0.69 -24.77
CA GLY A 168 -6.14 -0.01 -25.18
C GLY A 168 -5.01 0.03 -24.14
N GLU A 169 -5.28 0.52 -22.93
CA GLU A 169 -4.35 0.42 -21.79
C GLU A 169 -4.31 -1.02 -21.29
N GLN A 170 -3.15 -1.46 -20.81
CA GLN A 170 -2.97 -2.81 -20.30
C GLN A 170 -2.99 -2.79 -18.78
N LEU A 171 -3.61 -3.81 -18.17
CA LEU A 171 -3.52 -4.04 -16.72
C LEU A 171 -2.05 -3.94 -16.26
N PRO A 172 -1.73 -3.11 -15.25
CA PRO A 172 -0.37 -3.03 -14.71
C PRO A 172 0.08 -4.38 -14.16
N SER A 173 1.25 -4.86 -14.57
CA SER A 173 1.77 -6.16 -14.12
C SER A 173 2.41 -6.13 -12.73
N LEU A 174 2.85 -4.93 -12.31
CA LEU A 174 3.49 -4.69 -11.02
C LEU A 174 3.00 -3.36 -10.46
N VAL A 175 2.50 -3.38 -9.23
CA VAL A 175 1.93 -2.22 -8.57
C VAL A 175 2.45 -2.04 -7.17
N MET A 176 2.49 -0.80 -6.69
CA MET A 176 2.76 -0.46 -5.30
C MET A 176 1.46 0.01 -4.65
N PRO A 177 0.95 -0.67 -3.60
CA PRO A 177 -0.18 -0.17 -2.83
C PRO A 177 0.11 1.18 -2.17
N ILE A 178 -0.92 2.03 -2.09
CA ILE A 178 -0.87 3.33 -1.42
C ILE A 178 -1.83 3.32 -0.23
N GLY A 179 -3.04 2.81 -0.45
CA GLY A 179 -4.02 2.72 0.61
C GLY A 179 -5.41 2.34 0.13
N GLN A 180 -6.33 2.21 1.07
CA GLN A 180 -7.70 1.81 0.84
C GLN A 180 -8.59 3.01 0.56
N LEU A 181 -9.39 2.93 -0.51
CA LEU A 181 -10.37 3.95 -0.85
C LEU A 181 -11.48 3.94 0.21
N GLN A 182 -11.81 5.12 0.70
CA GLN A 182 -12.88 5.35 1.65
C GLN A 182 -13.93 6.31 1.05
N MET A 183 -15.18 6.07 1.40
CA MET A 183 -16.31 6.95 1.07
C MET A 183 -16.77 7.67 2.33
N LYS A 184 -17.14 8.95 2.22
CA LYS A 184 -17.76 9.66 3.35
C LYS A 184 -19.09 8.99 3.73
N SER A 185 -19.32 8.79 5.03
CA SER A 185 -20.59 8.27 5.55
C SER A 185 -21.71 9.29 5.34
N GLU A 186 -22.92 8.78 5.06
CA GLU A 186 -24.15 9.59 5.03
C GLU A 186 -24.76 9.82 6.43
N GLU A 187 -24.23 9.18 7.48
CA GLU A 187 -24.76 9.28 8.84
C GLU A 187 -24.35 10.59 9.57
N GLU A 188 -25.16 11.05 10.53
CA GLU A 188 -25.10 12.39 11.16
C GLU A 188 -23.81 12.72 11.98
N THR A 189 -22.84 11.80 12.07
CA THR A 189 -21.49 12.10 12.57
C THR A 189 -20.59 12.46 11.40
N ASP A 190 -20.55 13.75 11.08
CA ASP A 190 -19.94 14.41 9.90
C ASP A 190 -18.44 14.13 9.60
N GLU A 191 -17.80 13.18 10.29
CA GLU A 191 -16.37 12.85 10.17
C GLU A 191 -16.06 11.38 9.85
N ASP A 192 -17.06 10.50 9.78
CA ASP A 192 -16.82 9.07 9.61
C ASP A 192 -16.71 8.68 8.11
N TYR A 193 -15.62 7.99 7.79
CA TYR A 193 -15.35 7.42 6.48
C TYR A 193 -15.56 5.90 6.54
N ILE A 194 -16.17 5.33 5.51
CA ILE A 194 -16.42 3.89 5.37
C ILE A 194 -15.42 3.32 4.37
N ASP A 195 -14.72 2.26 4.78
CA ASP A 195 -13.80 1.53 3.92
C ASP A 195 -14.54 0.86 2.76
N THR A 196 -13.94 0.93 1.58
CA THR A 196 -14.39 0.18 0.40
C THR A 196 -13.38 -0.91 0.08
N GLU A 197 -13.77 -1.90 -0.72
CA GLU A 197 -12.85 -2.95 -1.18
C GLU A 197 -11.89 -2.49 -2.29
N TYR A 198 -11.90 -1.20 -2.66
CA TYR A 198 -10.95 -0.69 -3.64
C TYR A 198 -9.67 -0.22 -2.97
N VAL A 199 -8.54 -0.68 -3.51
CA VAL A 199 -7.21 -0.25 -3.12
C VAL A 199 -6.62 0.62 -4.22
N LEU A 200 -6.11 1.78 -3.82
CA LEU A 200 -5.38 2.66 -4.71
C LEU A 200 -3.92 2.20 -4.82
N VAL A 201 -3.45 2.03 -6.05
CA VAL A 201 -2.09 1.54 -6.34
C VAL A 201 -1.41 2.39 -7.42
N ALA A 202 -0.09 2.50 -7.36
CA ALA A 202 0.72 3.08 -8.43
C ALA A 202 1.27 1.97 -9.34
N ASP A 203 1.15 2.14 -10.66
CA ASP A 203 1.81 1.27 -11.64
C ASP A 203 3.33 1.50 -11.61
N ALA A 204 4.07 0.50 -11.15
CA ALA A 204 5.52 0.56 -11.01
C ALA A 204 6.26 0.41 -12.36
N THR A 205 5.59 -0.08 -13.40
CA THR A 205 6.20 -0.47 -14.68
C THR A 205 6.26 0.66 -15.70
N LYS A 206 5.46 1.72 -15.51
CA LYS A 206 5.35 2.85 -16.44
C LYS A 206 6.09 4.05 -15.88
N THR A 207 6.78 4.79 -16.74
CA THR A 207 7.58 5.97 -16.37
C THR A 207 6.78 7.10 -15.71
N ASN A 208 5.49 7.21 -16.02
CA ASN A 208 4.61 8.22 -15.46
C ASN A 208 3.82 7.72 -14.25
N HIS A 209 3.96 6.44 -13.88
CA HIS A 209 3.26 5.83 -12.75
C HIS A 209 1.75 6.16 -12.70
N PRO A 210 0.94 5.72 -13.67
CA PRO A 210 -0.51 5.85 -13.59
C PRO A 210 -1.04 5.26 -12.28
N VAL A 211 -2.12 5.87 -11.77
CA VAL A 211 -2.75 5.45 -10.52
C VAL A 211 -4.01 4.67 -10.83
N TRP A 212 -4.11 3.48 -10.25
CA TRP A 212 -5.18 2.54 -10.49
C TRP A 212 -5.95 2.27 -9.20
N LEU A 213 -7.25 2.03 -9.34
CA LEU A 213 -8.07 1.39 -8.32
C LEU A 213 -8.17 -0.09 -8.67
N ILE A 214 -7.81 -0.95 -7.72
CA ILE A 214 -7.90 -2.41 -7.82
C ILE A 214 -8.89 -2.89 -6.78
N TYR A 215 -9.86 -3.69 -7.19
CA TYR A 215 -10.78 -4.33 -6.26
C TYR A 215 -10.08 -5.49 -5.55
N ASP A 216 -10.03 -5.45 -4.22
CA ASP A 216 -9.48 -6.53 -3.44
C ASP A 216 -10.47 -7.71 -3.39
N ARG A 217 -10.25 -8.67 -4.28
CA ARG A 217 -11.04 -9.90 -4.28
C ARG A 217 -10.70 -10.84 -3.14
N ASN A 218 -9.59 -10.64 -2.43
CA ASN A 218 -9.08 -11.55 -1.41
C ASN A 218 -9.43 -11.09 0.02
N ALA A 219 -10.46 -10.26 0.17
CA ALA A 219 -10.87 -9.73 1.46
C ALA A 219 -11.09 -10.84 2.51
N CYS A 220 -10.72 -10.50 3.75
CA CYS A 220 -10.98 -11.31 4.93
C CYS A 220 -12.36 -10.97 5.48
N ASP A 221 -13.16 -11.98 5.83
CA ASP A 221 -14.38 -11.71 6.59
C ASP A 221 -14.06 -11.38 8.06
N ASP A 222 -15.10 -11.01 8.83
CA ASP A 222 -14.97 -10.66 10.26
C ASP A 222 -14.36 -11.78 11.13
N LEU A 223 -14.34 -13.02 10.64
CA LEU A 223 -13.76 -14.18 11.32
C LEU A 223 -12.31 -14.46 10.87
N GLY A 224 -11.79 -13.68 9.92
CA GLY A 224 -10.47 -13.88 9.33
C GLY A 224 -10.45 -14.97 8.25
N ASP A 225 -11.60 -15.45 7.80
CA ASP A 225 -11.67 -16.42 6.72
C ASP A 225 -11.60 -15.70 5.37
N ARG A 226 -10.63 -16.10 4.55
CA ARG A 226 -10.44 -15.55 3.20
C ARG A 226 -11.57 -16.00 2.29
N ARG A 227 -12.18 -15.06 1.58
CA ARG A 227 -13.21 -15.36 0.58
C ARG A 227 -12.90 -14.63 -0.71
N LEU A 228 -13.03 -15.33 -1.83
CA LEU A 228 -12.95 -14.69 -3.14
C LEU A 228 -14.25 -13.92 -3.39
N ILE A 229 -14.17 -12.60 -3.40
CA ILE A 229 -15.33 -11.72 -3.61
C ILE A 229 -15.47 -11.36 -5.10
N ASP A 230 -16.70 -11.45 -5.61
CA ASP A 230 -17.04 -10.92 -6.93
C ASP A 230 -17.54 -9.48 -6.80
N PRO A 231 -16.85 -8.46 -7.37
CA PRO A 231 -17.25 -7.06 -7.28
C PRO A 231 -18.67 -6.82 -7.79
N ASN A 232 -19.16 -7.63 -8.75
CA ASN A 232 -20.51 -7.48 -9.30
C ASN A 232 -21.63 -7.88 -8.32
N GLN A 233 -21.29 -8.58 -7.23
CA GLN A 233 -22.25 -9.01 -6.20
C GLN A 233 -22.27 -8.07 -4.99
N GLN A 234 -21.41 -7.05 -5.00
CA GLN A 234 -21.21 -6.13 -3.88
C GLN A 234 -21.94 -4.81 -4.12
N PRO A 235 -22.24 -4.04 -3.06
CA PRO A 235 -22.79 -2.69 -3.19
C PRO A 235 -21.94 -1.84 -4.15
N VAL A 236 -22.61 -1.06 -4.99
CA VAL A 236 -21.93 -0.21 -5.98
C VAL A 236 -21.25 0.94 -5.23
N VAL A 237 -19.92 1.06 -5.39
CA VAL A 237 -19.15 2.14 -4.76
C VAL A 237 -19.26 3.44 -5.55
N PHE A 238 -19.27 3.36 -6.88
CA PHE A 238 -19.36 4.52 -7.76
C PHE A 238 -20.73 4.55 -8.45
N GLU A 239 -21.71 5.21 -7.84
CA GLU A 239 -23.10 5.23 -8.35
C GLU A 239 -23.18 5.66 -9.82
N LYS A 240 -22.40 6.68 -10.20
CA LYS A 240 -22.35 7.21 -11.57
C LYS A 240 -21.77 6.23 -12.60
N LEU A 241 -21.05 5.19 -12.18
CA LEU A 241 -20.60 4.10 -13.05
C LEU A 241 -21.63 2.95 -13.14
N GLY A 242 -22.54 2.86 -12.17
CA GLY A 242 -23.62 1.88 -12.12
C GLY A 242 -23.21 0.43 -11.86
N LYS A 243 -21.91 0.14 -11.74
CA LYS A 243 -21.34 -1.17 -11.42
C LYS A 243 -19.92 -1.05 -10.87
N ASN A 244 -19.47 -2.10 -10.19
CA ASN A 244 -18.08 -2.26 -9.78
C ASN A 244 -17.21 -2.88 -10.90
N PHE A 245 -15.90 -2.82 -10.72
CA PHE A 245 -14.88 -3.29 -11.66
C PHE A 245 -13.72 -3.92 -10.88
N ASP A 246 -12.92 -4.72 -11.54
CA ASP A 246 -11.71 -5.32 -10.98
C ASP A 246 -10.53 -4.36 -10.95
N ALA A 247 -10.37 -3.58 -12.01
CA ALA A 247 -9.33 -2.58 -12.10
C ALA A 247 -9.80 -1.41 -12.96
N MET A 248 -9.37 -0.20 -12.62
CA MET A 248 -9.59 0.99 -13.42
C MET A 248 -8.49 2.01 -13.19
N GLN A 249 -8.10 2.75 -14.23
CA GLN A 249 -7.16 3.84 -14.08
C GLN A 249 -7.90 5.08 -13.58
N ALA A 250 -7.65 5.44 -12.32
CA ALA A 250 -8.19 6.64 -11.71
C ALA A 250 -7.48 7.89 -12.23
N MET A 251 -6.15 7.83 -12.41
CA MET A 251 -5.35 9.00 -12.77
C MET A 251 -4.24 8.63 -13.76
N PRO A 252 -3.92 9.53 -14.71
CA PRO A 252 -2.93 9.24 -15.74
C PRO A 252 -1.48 9.22 -15.22
N SER A 253 -1.20 9.78 -14.04
CA SER A 253 0.13 9.74 -13.41
C SER A 253 0.10 10.25 -11.96
N LEU A 254 1.08 9.83 -11.15
CA LEU A 254 1.36 10.44 -9.84
C LEU A 254 1.63 11.94 -9.94
N GLN A 255 2.38 12.37 -10.96
CA GLN A 255 2.67 13.80 -11.21
C GLN A 255 1.40 14.62 -11.48
N TRP A 256 0.41 14.01 -12.13
CA TRP A 256 -0.88 14.63 -12.36
C TRP A 256 -1.70 14.69 -11.07
N TRP A 257 -1.67 13.64 -10.25
CA TRP A 257 -2.33 13.64 -8.95
C TRP A 257 -1.82 14.77 -8.06
N ILE A 258 -0.50 14.91 -7.91
CA ILE A 258 0.07 15.98 -7.09
C ILE A 258 -0.27 17.38 -7.61
N LEU A 259 -0.36 17.58 -8.93
CA LEU A 259 -0.74 18.87 -9.52
C LEU A 259 -2.17 19.28 -9.16
N HIS A 260 -3.06 18.30 -9.00
CA HIS A 260 -4.48 18.48 -8.71
C HIS A 260 -4.86 18.07 -7.28
N TYR A 261 -3.87 17.88 -6.40
CA TYR A 261 -4.11 17.41 -5.04
C TYR A 261 -5.08 18.33 -4.28
N GLY A 262 -6.09 17.74 -3.63
CA GLY A 262 -7.17 18.46 -2.94
C GLY A 262 -8.14 19.24 -3.85
N LYS A 263 -7.97 19.19 -5.18
CA LYS A 263 -8.75 19.93 -6.18
C LYS A 263 -9.12 19.07 -7.38
N LEU A 264 -9.12 17.76 -7.20
CA LEU A 264 -9.40 16.81 -8.26
C LEU A 264 -10.91 16.81 -8.54
N ASP A 265 -11.28 17.23 -9.75
CA ASP A 265 -12.65 17.14 -10.23
C ASP A 265 -13.04 15.67 -10.42
N PHE A 266 -13.98 15.20 -9.60
CA PHE A 266 -14.48 13.84 -9.66
C PHE A 266 -15.07 13.49 -11.03
N ALA A 267 -15.69 14.44 -11.74
CA ALA A 267 -16.22 14.19 -13.09
C ALA A 267 -15.10 13.89 -14.10
N LEU A 268 -13.95 14.53 -13.94
CA LEU A 268 -12.77 14.27 -14.77
C LEU A 268 -12.18 12.88 -14.47
N MET A 269 -12.09 12.51 -13.19
CA MET A 269 -11.67 11.17 -12.77
C MET A 269 -12.63 10.09 -13.31
N LEU A 270 -13.94 10.29 -13.16
CA LEU A 270 -14.98 9.39 -13.64
C LEU A 270 -14.86 9.13 -15.14
N LYS A 271 -14.56 10.17 -15.94
CA LYS A 271 -14.35 10.04 -17.38
C LYS A 271 -13.14 9.16 -17.70
N SER A 272 -12.06 9.24 -16.92
CA SER A 272 -10.90 8.35 -17.04
C SER A 272 -11.30 6.91 -16.69
N MET A 273 -12.02 6.71 -15.58
CA MET A 273 -12.44 5.39 -15.11
C MET A 273 -13.36 4.70 -16.13
N GLN A 274 -14.28 5.43 -16.75
CA GLN A 274 -15.20 4.89 -17.77
C GLN A 274 -14.46 4.34 -19.00
N ALA A 275 -13.32 4.93 -19.37
CA ALA A 275 -12.53 4.50 -20.52
C ALA A 275 -11.62 3.29 -20.21
N THR A 276 -11.35 3.03 -18.93
CA THR A 276 -10.26 2.15 -18.48
C THR A 276 -10.72 0.99 -17.59
N GLY A 277 -12.03 0.92 -17.28
CA GLY A 277 -12.59 -0.14 -16.45
C GLY A 277 -12.42 -1.55 -17.02
N ILE A 278 -11.81 -2.43 -16.24
CA ILE A 278 -11.65 -3.87 -16.47
C ILE A 278 -12.61 -4.59 -15.53
N THR A 279 -13.47 -5.45 -16.08
CA THR A 279 -14.40 -6.29 -15.30
C THR A 279 -14.01 -7.77 -15.30
N GLU A 280 -12.89 -8.09 -15.93
CA GLU A 280 -12.34 -9.45 -15.92
C GLU A 280 -11.70 -9.71 -14.54
N PRO A 281 -11.89 -10.90 -13.95
CA PRO A 281 -11.33 -11.23 -12.64
C PRO A 281 -9.81 -11.02 -12.56
N ILE A 282 -9.39 -10.14 -11.66
CA ILE A 282 -8.00 -9.85 -11.35
C ILE A 282 -7.69 -10.31 -9.93
N GLN A 283 -6.47 -10.83 -9.72
CA GLN A 283 -5.96 -11.22 -8.43
C GLN A 283 -4.60 -10.58 -8.18
N ALA A 284 -4.36 -10.24 -6.91
CA ALA A 284 -3.07 -9.86 -6.38
C ALA A 284 -2.27 -11.10 -6.00
N LYS A 285 -0.99 -11.08 -6.35
CA LYS A 285 -0.05 -12.17 -6.09
C LYS A 285 1.25 -11.63 -5.52
N GLU A 286 1.80 -12.34 -4.54
CA GLU A 286 3.15 -12.09 -4.09
C GLU A 286 4.17 -12.35 -5.21
N LEU A 287 5.26 -11.61 -5.17
CA LEU A 287 6.42 -11.86 -6.02
C LEU A 287 7.70 -11.74 -5.22
N SER A 288 8.73 -12.47 -5.60
CA SER A 288 10.04 -12.33 -4.98
C SER A 288 10.74 -11.03 -5.40
N LEU A 289 11.73 -10.60 -4.61
CA LEU A 289 12.61 -9.47 -4.97
C LEU A 289 13.28 -9.68 -6.35
N SER A 290 13.65 -10.92 -6.67
CA SER A 290 14.30 -11.26 -7.93
C SER A 290 13.37 -11.10 -9.13
N GLU A 291 12.09 -11.45 -8.98
CA GLU A 291 11.07 -11.27 -10.01
C GLU A 291 10.74 -9.78 -10.20
N ALA A 292 10.67 -9.01 -9.11
CA ALA A 292 10.42 -7.57 -9.15
C ALA A 292 11.48 -6.87 -9.99
N LYS A 293 12.76 -7.11 -9.66
CA LYS A 293 13.91 -6.55 -10.38
C LYS A 293 13.88 -6.94 -11.86
N LYS A 294 13.55 -8.21 -12.16
CA LYS A 294 13.46 -8.69 -13.55
C LYS A 294 12.38 -7.99 -14.36
N ILE A 295 11.22 -7.69 -13.75
CA ILE A 295 10.12 -6.98 -14.42
C ILE A 295 10.47 -5.51 -14.64
N LEU A 296 11.15 -4.88 -13.66
CA LEU A 296 11.50 -3.46 -13.69
C LEU A 296 12.70 -3.13 -14.59
N GLY A 297 13.56 -4.12 -14.90
CA GLY A 297 14.67 -3.99 -15.85
C GLY A 297 15.98 -3.61 -15.18
#